data_AF-A0A817QJ79-F1
#
_entry.id   AF-A0A817QJ79-F1
#
_cell.length_a   1.000
_cell.length_b   1.000
_cell.length_c   1.000
_cell.angle_alpha   90.00
_cell.angle_beta   90.00
_cell.angle_gamma   90.00
#
_symmetry.space_group_name_H-M   'P 1'
#
loop_
_entity.id
_entity.type
_entity.pdbx_description
1 polymer ?
#
loop_
_entity_poly.entity_id
_entity_poly.type
_entity_poly.pdbx_seq_one_letter_code
_entity_poly.pdbx_strand_id
1 'polypeptide(L)'
;MCQTRETINRTFLYIIWGGAGFGSELNQLLLAFAYSVASKRHFLIDSREWNYGNFNDYFNLQTNLPYSLSNYTFITEISRKNDQIEHLKTTRTGSQVGTFWQATRHLQSIEIKRRVAHYLWQHMTEETSLFIQNHIISNISNYIGVHIRRGDKLVKEARLIPLQNYIKIIEQRKLIKNKSEHIFVSSDDPLVIEELRHLKPMWNFVSIYKISYNTTRQRGHFQSQFNRLSSREKSFETRLLMSELQMLINSQYVLCSMSSNVCRLIQILRHRHPSTVISLDKSWYGS
;
A
#
# COMPACT_ATOMS: atom_id res chain seq x y z
N MET A 1 1.14 20.45 -13.32
CA MET A 1 0.10 21.20 -14.06
C MET A 1 -0.45 22.26 -13.11
N CYS A 2 -0.23 23.54 -13.40
CA CYS A 2 -0.81 24.65 -12.65
C CYS A 2 -2.34 24.64 -12.77
N GLN A 3 -3.05 24.68 -11.65
CA GLN A 3 -4.50 24.89 -11.60
C GLN A 3 -4.76 26.33 -11.14
N THR A 4 -5.39 27.13 -11.99
CA THR A 4 -5.81 28.50 -11.73
C THR A 4 -7.07 28.53 -10.84
N ARG A 5 -7.17 29.58 -10.00
CA ARG A 5 -8.23 29.86 -9.01
C ARG A 5 -9.60 30.21 -9.64
N GLU A 6 -10.15 29.36 -10.49
CA GLU A 6 -11.61 29.35 -10.67
C GLU A 6 -12.20 28.47 -9.56
N THR A 7 -13.25 28.94 -8.91
CA THR A 7 -14.03 28.18 -7.93
C THR A 7 -14.21 26.75 -8.44
N ILE A 8 -13.62 25.80 -7.72
CA ILE A 8 -13.59 24.40 -8.12
C ILE A 8 -15.02 23.88 -8.02
N ASN A 9 -15.75 23.98 -9.13
CA ASN A 9 -17.17 23.65 -9.21
C ASN A 9 -17.45 22.16 -8.97
N ARG A 10 -16.43 21.29 -8.88
CA ARG A 10 -16.64 19.86 -8.56
C ARG A 10 -15.51 19.32 -7.70
N THR A 11 -15.85 18.78 -6.54
CA THR A 11 -14.90 18.21 -5.58
C THR A 11 -15.24 16.74 -5.32
N PHE A 12 -14.21 15.93 -5.03
CA PHE A 12 -14.38 14.60 -4.50
C PHE A 12 -13.54 14.44 -3.23
N LEU A 13 -14.22 14.34 -2.09
CA LEU A 13 -13.63 14.11 -0.78
C LEU A 13 -13.62 12.62 -0.48
N TYR A 14 -12.42 12.05 -0.30
CA TYR A 14 -12.25 10.68 0.16
C TYR A 14 -11.79 10.67 1.62
N ILE A 15 -12.54 9.97 2.48
CA ILE A 15 -12.17 9.77 3.87
C ILE A 15 -11.41 8.45 3.99
N ILE A 16 -10.14 8.55 4.37
CA ILE A 16 -9.33 7.40 4.76
C ILE A 16 -9.70 7.01 6.18
N TRP A 17 -10.15 5.77 6.38
CA TRP A 17 -10.56 5.28 7.69
C TRP A 17 -9.51 4.35 8.29
N GLY A 18 -9.55 4.12 9.60
CA GLY A 18 -8.71 3.18 10.32
C GLY A 18 -9.28 1.75 10.44
N GLY A 19 -10.35 1.45 9.71
CA GLY A 19 -11.03 0.14 9.76
C GLY A 19 -10.33 -0.97 8.95
N ALA A 20 -9.20 -0.67 8.30
CA ALA A 20 -8.45 -1.60 7.46
C ALA A 20 -6.93 -1.45 7.65
N GLY A 21 -6.19 -2.38 7.07
CA GLY A 21 -4.73 -2.29 7.00
C GLY A 21 -4.24 -1.32 5.92
N PHE A 22 -3.01 -0.84 6.05
CA PHE A 22 -2.37 0.20 5.22
C PHE A 22 -2.56 -0.02 3.71
N GLY A 23 -2.18 -1.21 3.22
CA GLY A 23 -2.30 -1.52 1.80
C GLY A 23 -3.76 -1.51 1.32
N SER A 24 -4.73 -1.82 2.19
CA SER A 24 -6.15 -1.73 1.84
C SER A 24 -6.55 -0.28 1.65
N GLU A 25 -6.28 0.58 2.63
CA GLU A 25 -6.64 1.99 2.58
C GLU A 25 -6.01 2.70 1.39
N LEU A 26 -4.70 2.47 1.13
CA LEU A 26 -4.06 3.06 -0.05
C LEU A 26 -4.63 2.54 -1.36
N ASN A 27 -4.92 1.24 -1.51
CA ASN A 27 -5.53 0.74 -2.75
C ASN A 27 -6.88 1.40 -3.05
N GLN A 28 -7.67 1.71 -2.02
CA GLN A 28 -8.97 2.36 -2.15
C GLN A 28 -8.81 3.85 -2.43
N LEU A 29 -7.87 4.52 -1.74
CA LEU A 29 -7.50 5.92 -1.99
C LEU A 29 -7.07 6.12 -3.45
N LEU A 30 -6.22 5.23 -3.97
CA LEU A 30 -5.76 5.27 -5.36
C LEU A 30 -6.91 5.14 -6.35
N LEU A 31 -7.91 4.32 -6.05
CA LEU A 31 -9.09 4.22 -6.91
C LEU A 31 -9.99 5.46 -6.80
N ALA A 32 -10.13 6.04 -5.61
CA ALA A 32 -10.84 7.29 -5.40
C ALA A 32 -10.20 8.44 -6.17
N PHE A 33 -8.88 8.53 -6.17
CA PHE A 33 -8.16 9.50 -6.97
C PHE A 33 -8.33 9.22 -8.47
N ALA A 34 -8.22 7.96 -8.93
CA ALA A 34 -8.47 7.63 -10.33
C ALA A 34 -9.87 8.08 -10.80
N TYR A 35 -10.88 7.91 -9.94
CA TYR A 35 -12.24 8.39 -10.20
C TYR A 35 -12.33 9.92 -10.27
N SER A 36 -11.68 10.66 -9.36
CA SER A 36 -11.71 12.13 -9.41
C SER A 36 -11.10 12.65 -10.71
N VAL A 37 -10.00 12.04 -11.17
CA VAL A 37 -9.38 12.37 -12.46
C VAL A 37 -10.35 12.13 -13.61
N ALA A 38 -10.96 10.95 -13.68
CA ALA A 38 -11.89 10.61 -14.74
C ALA A 38 -13.16 11.46 -14.76
N SER A 39 -13.64 11.86 -13.57
CA SER A 39 -14.82 12.71 -13.41
C SER A 39 -14.51 14.22 -13.38
N LYS A 40 -13.25 14.60 -13.62
CA LYS A 40 -12.76 16.00 -13.60
C LYS A 40 -13.12 16.74 -12.31
N ARG A 41 -12.91 16.09 -11.17
CA ARG A 41 -13.14 16.64 -9.83
C ARG A 41 -11.82 16.93 -9.14
N HIS A 42 -11.78 18.01 -8.37
CA HIS A 42 -10.66 18.23 -7.45
C HIS A 42 -10.71 17.22 -6.30
N PHE A 43 -9.59 16.56 -6.05
CA PHE A 43 -9.52 15.48 -5.08
C PHE A 43 -9.05 16.01 -3.73
N LEU A 44 -9.82 15.69 -2.68
CA LEU A 44 -9.50 16.04 -1.31
C LEU A 44 -9.43 14.76 -0.47
N ILE A 45 -8.56 14.79 0.53
CA ILE A 45 -8.33 13.69 1.45
C ILE A 45 -8.67 14.16 2.86
N ASP A 46 -9.49 13.39 3.56
CA ASP A 46 -9.66 13.51 5.01
C ASP A 46 -9.06 12.28 5.68
N SER A 47 -7.95 12.48 6.39
CA SER A 47 -7.22 11.40 7.06
C SER A 47 -7.33 11.45 8.58
N ARG A 48 -8.25 12.24 9.15
CA ARG A 48 -8.35 12.44 10.61
C ARG A 48 -8.62 11.12 11.36
N GLU A 49 -9.31 10.20 10.71
CA GLU A 49 -9.67 8.88 11.24
C GLU A 49 -8.72 7.77 10.79
N TRP A 50 -7.61 8.11 10.13
CA TRP A 50 -6.67 7.11 9.64
C TRP A 50 -5.80 6.58 10.79
N ASN A 51 -5.81 5.26 10.98
CA ASN A 51 -5.11 4.63 12.10
C ASN A 51 -3.58 4.57 11.93
N TYR A 52 -3.05 4.90 10.75
CA TYR A 52 -1.62 4.94 10.46
C TYR A 52 -0.99 6.32 10.70
N GLY A 53 -1.63 7.24 11.43
CA GLY A 53 -1.13 8.61 11.65
C GLY A 53 -1.71 9.59 10.64
N ASN A 54 -1.16 10.81 10.52
CA ASN A 54 -1.68 11.77 9.55
C ASN A 54 -1.12 11.48 8.16
N PHE A 55 -1.97 11.60 7.14
CA PHE A 55 -1.55 11.40 5.76
C PHE A 55 -0.39 12.32 5.36
N ASN A 56 -0.45 13.58 5.82
CA ASN A 56 0.56 14.59 5.56
C ASN A 56 1.90 14.34 6.28
N ASP A 57 1.96 13.40 7.24
CA ASP A 57 3.24 12.98 7.84
C ASP A 57 4.08 12.18 6.82
N TYR A 58 3.43 11.55 5.83
CA TYR A 58 4.07 10.66 4.85
C TYR A 58 4.09 11.19 3.44
N PHE A 59 3.06 11.94 3.04
CA PHE A 59 2.90 12.43 1.67
C PHE A 59 2.66 13.94 1.65
N ASN A 60 3.40 14.66 0.81
CA ASN A 60 3.21 16.08 0.56
C ASN A 60 2.38 16.28 -0.71
N LEU A 61 1.07 16.06 -0.61
CA LEU A 61 0.14 16.38 -1.67
C LEU A 61 -0.43 17.79 -1.45
N GLN A 62 -0.44 18.61 -2.50
CA GLN A 62 -1.21 19.86 -2.53
C GLN A 62 -2.73 19.57 -2.68
N THR A 63 -3.27 18.70 -1.82
CA THR A 63 -4.69 18.33 -1.75
C THR A 63 -5.37 18.92 -0.51
N ASN A 64 -4.74 19.93 0.11
CA ASN A 64 -5.27 20.55 1.32
C ASN A 64 -6.60 21.23 1.03
N LEU A 65 -7.59 20.93 1.88
CA LEU A 65 -8.82 21.72 1.99
C LEU A 65 -8.43 23.18 2.27
N PRO A 66 -8.69 24.15 1.37
CA PRO A 66 -8.76 25.53 1.82
C PRO A 66 -9.81 25.61 2.95
N TYR A 67 -9.48 26.35 4.02
CA TYR A 67 -10.37 26.60 5.17
C TYR A 67 -11.78 27.06 4.75
N SER A 68 -11.95 27.59 3.53
CA SER A 68 -13.24 27.98 2.95
C SER A 68 -14.19 26.83 2.61
N LEU A 69 -13.77 25.55 2.68
CA LEU A 69 -14.62 24.40 2.34
C LEU A 69 -15.45 23.86 3.52
N SER A 70 -15.30 24.39 4.74
CA SER A 70 -16.11 24.00 5.91
C SER A 70 -17.61 24.29 5.75
N ASN A 71 -17.98 25.16 4.78
CA ASN A 71 -19.34 25.60 4.54
C ASN A 71 -20.04 24.85 3.38
N TYR A 72 -19.38 23.87 2.75
CA TYR A 72 -19.95 23.16 1.61
C TYR A 72 -20.69 21.89 2.07
N THR A 73 -21.94 21.73 1.60
CA THR A 73 -22.70 20.50 1.76
C THR A 73 -22.17 19.45 0.79
N PHE A 74 -21.39 18.49 1.30
CA PHE A 74 -21.01 17.34 0.49
C PHE A 74 -22.21 16.42 0.32
N ILE A 75 -22.57 16.15 -0.93
CA ILE A 75 -23.66 15.25 -1.27
C ILE A 75 -23.08 13.84 -1.32
N THR A 76 -23.77 12.93 -0.66
CA THR A 76 -23.46 11.51 -0.70
C THR A 76 -24.32 10.83 -1.75
N GLU A 77 -24.72 11.43 -2.87
CA GLU A 77 -25.54 10.81 -3.92
C GLU A 77 -25.22 11.43 -5.28
N ILE A 78 -25.06 10.60 -6.32
CA ILE A 78 -24.92 11.06 -7.70
C ILE A 78 -26.32 11.27 -8.28
N SER A 79 -26.75 12.52 -8.39
CA SER A 79 -28.00 12.84 -9.10
C SER A 79 -27.82 12.56 -10.59
N ARG A 80 -28.73 11.78 -11.20
CA ARG A 80 -28.78 11.63 -12.67
C ARG A 80 -29.36 12.87 -13.38
N LYS A 81 -29.84 13.86 -12.61
CA LYS A 81 -30.38 15.12 -13.12
C LYS A 81 -29.45 16.25 -12.71
N ASN A 82 -28.83 16.86 -13.73
CA ASN A 82 -28.16 18.17 -13.77
C ASN A 82 -26.62 18.19 -13.66
N ASP A 83 -26.02 18.79 -14.69
CA ASP A 83 -24.64 19.30 -14.77
C ASP A 83 -24.38 20.50 -13.82
N GLN A 84 -24.67 20.37 -12.53
CA GLN A 84 -24.37 21.41 -11.54
C GLN A 84 -23.20 21.04 -10.61
N ILE A 85 -22.76 22.05 -9.84
CA ILE A 85 -21.67 21.97 -8.87
C ILE A 85 -21.93 20.80 -7.93
N GLU A 86 -21.04 19.80 -7.95
CA GLU A 86 -21.22 18.56 -7.20
C GLU A 86 -19.97 18.29 -6.35
N HIS A 87 -20.13 18.36 -5.03
CA HIS A 87 -19.11 17.97 -4.07
C HIS A 87 -19.47 16.58 -3.54
N LEU A 88 -18.76 15.55 -4.01
CA LEU A 88 -18.98 14.17 -3.60
C LEU A 88 -18.15 13.84 -2.36
N LYS A 89 -18.70 12.99 -1.47
CA LYS A 89 -17.97 12.44 -0.32
C LYS A 89 -18.15 10.94 -0.25
N THR A 90 -17.06 10.21 -0.02
CA THR A 90 -17.11 8.76 0.21
C THR A 90 -16.06 8.27 1.20
N THR A 91 -16.22 7.03 1.63
CA THR A 91 -15.26 6.26 2.43
C THR A 91 -15.38 4.78 2.03
N ARG A 92 -14.53 3.90 2.56
CA ARG A 92 -14.53 2.46 2.22
C ARG A 92 -15.89 1.77 2.46
N THR A 93 -16.68 2.25 3.42
CA THR A 93 -17.89 1.58 3.94
C THR A 93 -19.20 2.36 3.73
N GLY A 94 -19.17 3.48 3.00
CA GLY A 94 -20.39 4.26 2.76
C GLY A 94 -21.43 3.48 1.94
N SER A 95 -22.73 3.74 2.13
CA SER A 95 -23.81 3.10 1.36
C SER A 95 -23.69 3.29 -0.17
N GLN A 96 -23.02 4.35 -0.59
CA GLN A 96 -22.74 4.78 -1.98
C GLN A 96 -21.61 4.02 -2.67
N VAL A 97 -20.86 3.26 -1.89
CA VAL A 97 -19.64 2.58 -2.29
C VAL A 97 -19.92 1.60 -3.43
N GLY A 98 -21.11 1.00 -3.49
CA GLY A 98 -21.53 0.15 -4.60
C GLY A 98 -21.55 0.88 -5.95
N THR A 99 -22.20 2.03 -6.03
CA THR A 99 -22.28 2.86 -7.24
C THR A 99 -20.91 3.41 -7.63
N PHE A 100 -20.12 3.84 -6.64
CA PHE A 100 -18.73 4.25 -6.84
C PHE A 100 -17.85 3.11 -7.36
N TRP A 101 -17.94 1.90 -6.79
CA TRP A 101 -17.20 0.73 -7.27
C TRP A 101 -17.65 0.29 -8.65
N GLN A 102 -18.95 0.39 -8.96
CA GLN A 102 -19.45 0.12 -10.31
C GLN A 102 -18.89 1.12 -11.33
N ALA A 103 -18.93 2.42 -11.03
CA ALA A 103 -18.35 3.44 -11.91
C ALA A 103 -16.84 3.28 -12.09
N THR A 104 -16.12 2.95 -11.02
CA THR A 104 -14.67 2.71 -11.07
C THR A 104 -14.29 1.38 -11.72
N ARG A 105 -15.15 0.35 -11.69
CA ARG A 105 -14.98 -0.87 -12.49
C ARG A 105 -14.93 -0.57 -13.99
N HIS A 106 -15.68 0.42 -14.46
CA HIS A 106 -15.60 0.84 -15.87
C HIS A 106 -14.34 1.68 -16.17
N LEU A 107 -13.75 2.30 -15.14
CA LEU A 107 -12.49 3.08 -15.25
C LEU A 107 -11.23 2.22 -15.13
N GLN A 108 -11.34 0.88 -15.16
CA GLN A 108 -10.30 -0.15 -14.96
C GLN A 108 -9.08 -0.09 -15.91
N SER A 109 -8.57 1.08 -16.29
CA SER A 109 -7.17 1.18 -16.67
C SER A 109 -6.34 1.09 -15.40
N ILE A 110 -5.82 -0.11 -15.15
CA ILE A 110 -4.70 -0.36 -14.24
C ILE A 110 -3.61 0.72 -14.37
N GLU A 111 -3.45 1.26 -15.57
CA GLU A 111 -2.55 2.35 -15.90
C GLU A 111 -2.83 3.65 -15.16
N ILE A 112 -4.09 4.13 -15.06
CA ILE A 112 -4.40 5.32 -14.26
C ILE A 112 -4.05 5.07 -12.80
N LYS A 113 -4.43 3.90 -12.25
CA LYS A 113 -4.12 3.54 -10.86
C LYS A 113 -2.60 3.51 -10.61
N ARG A 114 -1.82 2.98 -11.56
CA ARG A 114 -0.35 2.99 -11.53
C ARG A 114 0.22 4.40 -11.54
N ARG A 115 -0.23 5.26 -12.46
CA ARG A 115 0.24 6.66 -12.55
C ARG A 115 -0.04 7.44 -11.27
N VAL A 116 -1.25 7.29 -10.72
CA VAL A 116 -1.61 7.92 -9.44
C VAL A 116 -0.77 7.35 -8.31
N ALA A 117 -0.54 6.04 -8.26
CA ALA A 117 0.29 5.43 -7.22
C ALA A 117 1.73 5.93 -7.28
N HIS A 118 2.32 6.02 -8.48
CA HIS A 118 3.64 6.59 -8.69
C HIS A 118 3.70 8.06 -8.31
N TYR A 119 2.69 8.85 -8.69
CA TYR A 119 2.58 10.24 -8.29
C TYR A 119 2.57 10.39 -6.77
N LEU A 120 1.72 9.62 -6.07
CA LEU A 120 1.66 9.60 -4.61
C LEU A 120 3.02 9.24 -4.00
N TRP A 121 3.65 8.17 -4.48
CA TRP A 121 4.93 7.68 -3.95
C TRP A 121 6.10 8.63 -4.23
N GLN A 122 6.07 9.37 -5.34
CA GLN A 122 7.07 10.41 -5.66
C GLN A 122 6.93 11.65 -4.78
N HIS A 123 5.75 11.89 -4.23
CA HIS A 123 5.46 13.02 -3.34
C HIS A 123 5.46 12.60 -1.87
N MET A 124 6.31 11.64 -1.49
CA MET A 124 6.58 11.40 -0.07
C MET A 124 7.21 12.64 0.57
N THR A 125 6.96 12.86 1.86
CA THR A 125 7.65 13.92 2.62
C THR A 125 9.15 13.66 2.64
N GLU A 126 9.93 14.72 2.84
CA GLU A 126 11.39 14.61 2.99
C GLU A 126 11.74 13.69 4.18
N GLU A 127 11.05 13.87 5.32
CA GLU A 127 11.22 13.03 6.51
C GLU A 127 11.00 11.54 6.19
N THR A 128 9.95 11.21 5.45
CA THR A 128 9.64 9.82 5.08
C THR A 128 10.66 9.27 4.09
N SER A 129 11.06 10.07 3.11
CA SER A 129 12.07 9.68 2.12
C SER A 129 13.43 9.39 2.79
N LEU A 130 13.85 10.27 3.71
CA LEU A 130 15.08 10.10 4.49
C LEU A 130 14.99 8.90 5.43
N PHE A 131 13.85 8.71 6.10
CA PHE A 131 13.63 7.54 6.94
C PHE A 131 13.80 6.24 6.14
N ILE A 132 13.18 6.16 4.96
CA ILE A 132 13.29 5.00 4.07
C ILE A 132 14.76 4.78 3.68
N GLN A 133 15.46 5.82 3.21
CA GLN A 133 16.87 5.73 2.83
C GLN A 133 17.75 5.18 3.96
N ASN A 134 17.48 5.57 5.20
CA ASN A 134 18.23 5.12 6.37
C ASN A 134 17.90 3.69 6.84
N HIS A 135 16.77 3.12 6.43
CA HIS A 135 16.29 1.81 6.89
C HIS A 135 16.32 0.72 5.82
N ILE A 136 16.40 1.07 4.54
CA ILE A 136 16.59 0.08 3.48
C ILE A 136 17.99 -0.55 3.56
N ILE A 137 18.11 -1.77 3.08
CA ILE A 137 19.40 -2.48 3.03
C ILE A 137 20.11 -2.05 1.75
N SER A 138 21.01 -1.07 1.84
CA SER A 138 21.66 -0.45 0.67
C SER A 138 22.68 -1.33 -0.04
N ASN A 139 23.32 -2.26 0.68
CA ASN A 139 24.40 -3.12 0.15
C ASN A 139 23.92 -4.39 -0.55
N ILE A 140 22.67 -4.43 -1.02
CA ILE A 140 22.15 -5.56 -1.80
C ILE A 140 21.68 -5.08 -3.18
N SER A 141 22.07 -5.81 -4.22
CA SER A 141 21.62 -5.60 -5.60
C SER A 141 21.08 -6.91 -6.17
N ASN A 142 20.19 -6.83 -7.16
CA ASN A 142 19.60 -8.00 -7.83
C ASN A 142 19.06 -9.07 -6.86
N TYR A 143 18.14 -8.67 -5.99
CA TYR A 143 17.55 -9.54 -4.96
C TYR A 143 16.10 -9.91 -5.28
N ILE A 144 15.63 -10.98 -4.65
CA ILE A 144 14.24 -11.42 -4.69
C ILE A 144 13.52 -10.85 -3.47
N GLY A 145 12.34 -10.25 -3.67
CA GLY A 145 11.43 -9.85 -2.60
C GLY A 145 10.45 -10.97 -2.28
N VAL A 146 10.20 -11.23 -1.01
CA VAL A 146 9.22 -12.20 -0.54
C VAL A 146 8.37 -11.52 0.51
N HIS A 147 7.06 -11.46 0.27
CA HIS A 147 6.09 -10.98 1.24
C HIS A 147 5.19 -12.13 1.71
N ILE A 148 5.28 -12.43 3.00
CA ILE A 148 4.55 -13.52 3.66
C ILE A 148 3.56 -12.90 4.64
N ARG A 149 2.28 -13.26 4.50
CA ARG A 149 1.21 -12.80 5.40
C ARG A 149 0.75 -13.97 6.26
N ARG A 150 0.98 -13.90 7.57
CA ARG A 150 0.67 -14.94 8.56
C ARG A 150 -0.12 -14.47 9.79
N GLY A 151 -0.28 -13.16 9.99
CA GLY A 151 -0.98 -12.59 11.15
C GLY A 151 -2.50 -12.78 11.13
N ASP A 152 -3.20 -11.91 11.88
CA ASP A 152 -4.65 -11.90 12.17
C ASP A 152 -5.62 -12.17 10.99
N LYS A 153 -5.17 -12.00 9.74
CA LYS A 153 -5.95 -12.27 8.52
C LYS A 153 -6.13 -13.74 8.16
N LEU A 154 -5.36 -14.66 8.76
CA LEU A 154 -5.59 -16.10 8.59
C LEU A 154 -6.96 -16.56 9.14
N VAL A 155 -7.55 -15.78 10.05
CA VAL A 155 -8.84 -16.11 10.69
C VAL A 155 -10.03 -15.77 9.79
N LYS A 156 -9.89 -14.87 8.80
CA LYS A 156 -11.05 -14.32 8.05
C LYS A 156 -10.89 -14.19 6.53
N GLU A 157 -9.69 -14.00 5.98
CA GLU A 157 -9.54 -13.51 4.58
C GLU A 157 -8.57 -14.30 3.70
N ALA A 158 -7.59 -15.02 4.27
CA ALA A 158 -6.56 -15.72 3.49
C ALA A 158 -6.22 -17.09 4.07
N ARG A 159 -6.04 -18.10 3.18
CA ARG A 159 -5.53 -19.41 3.55
C ARG A 159 -4.03 -19.31 3.87
N LEU A 160 -3.58 -19.97 4.93
CA LEU A 160 -2.16 -20.10 5.24
C LEU A 160 -1.44 -20.72 4.03
N ILE A 161 -0.44 -20.02 3.50
CA ILE A 161 0.43 -20.52 2.44
C ILE A 161 1.72 -21.03 3.11
N PRO A 162 2.02 -22.35 3.03
CA PRO A 162 3.24 -22.90 3.60
C PRO A 162 4.51 -22.27 3.01
N LEU A 163 5.55 -22.07 3.82
CA LEU A 163 6.84 -21.50 3.38
C LEU A 163 7.49 -22.34 2.27
N GLN A 164 7.27 -23.66 2.32
CA GLN A 164 7.75 -24.61 1.32
C GLN A 164 7.25 -24.25 -0.09
N ASN A 165 6.07 -23.64 -0.23
CA ASN A 165 5.56 -23.21 -1.52
C ASN A 165 6.35 -22.03 -2.10
N TYR A 166 6.75 -21.06 -1.25
CA TYR A 166 7.62 -19.95 -1.66
C TYR A 166 8.99 -20.48 -2.10
N ILE A 167 9.57 -21.37 -1.29
CA ILE A 167 10.85 -22.03 -1.58
C ILE A 167 10.78 -22.76 -2.93
N LYS A 168 9.76 -23.60 -3.13
CA LYS A 168 9.57 -24.39 -4.35
C LYS A 168 9.53 -23.51 -5.59
N ILE A 169 8.83 -22.37 -5.55
CA ILE A 169 8.76 -21.44 -6.70
C ILE A 169 10.13 -20.85 -7.02
N ILE A 170 10.88 -20.42 -6.00
CA ILE A 170 12.22 -19.85 -6.17
C ILE A 170 13.14 -20.86 -6.87
N GLU A 171 13.09 -22.13 -6.44
CA GLU A 171 13.88 -23.22 -7.02
C GLU A 171 13.43 -23.55 -8.47
N GLN A 172 12.13 -23.76 -8.68
CA GLN A 172 11.59 -24.17 -9.98
C GLN A 172 11.80 -23.12 -11.06
N ARG A 173 11.68 -21.83 -10.72
CA ARG A 173 11.91 -20.72 -11.65
C ARG A 173 13.38 -20.30 -11.73
N LYS A 174 14.28 -20.98 -10.99
CA LYS A 174 15.72 -20.66 -10.92
C LYS A 174 15.96 -19.17 -10.70
N LEU A 175 15.18 -18.58 -9.79
CA LEU A 175 15.23 -17.13 -9.54
C LEU A 175 16.54 -16.74 -8.85
N ILE A 176 17.14 -17.67 -8.11
CA ILE A 176 18.49 -17.53 -7.56
C ILE A 176 19.47 -18.10 -8.59
N LYS A 177 20.29 -17.23 -9.18
CA LYS A 177 21.35 -17.60 -10.12
C LYS A 177 22.66 -17.89 -9.40
N ASN A 178 22.94 -17.14 -8.34
CA ASN A 178 24.18 -17.22 -7.56
C ASN A 178 23.87 -17.36 -6.06
N LYS A 179 24.69 -18.12 -5.32
CA LYS A 179 24.51 -18.31 -3.86
C LYS A 179 24.58 -16.99 -3.06
N SER A 180 25.17 -15.94 -3.64
CA SER A 180 25.28 -14.62 -3.03
C SER A 180 24.03 -13.74 -3.20
N GLU A 181 23.06 -14.14 -4.02
CA GLU A 181 21.84 -13.34 -4.22
C GLU A 181 20.99 -13.32 -2.95
N HIS A 182 20.58 -12.10 -2.56
CA HIS A 182 19.80 -11.88 -1.36
C HIS A 182 18.31 -12.17 -1.61
N ILE A 183 17.65 -12.64 -0.55
CA ILE A 183 16.19 -12.79 -0.49
C ILE A 183 15.69 -11.87 0.61
N PHE A 184 15.09 -10.76 0.22
CA PHE A 184 14.46 -9.84 1.13
C PHE A 184 13.11 -10.41 1.58
N VAL A 185 12.90 -10.54 2.89
CA VAL A 185 11.68 -11.06 3.49
C VAL A 185 10.98 -9.95 4.30
N SER A 186 9.73 -9.68 3.95
CA SER A 186 8.80 -8.88 4.75
C SER A 186 7.65 -9.79 5.20
N SER A 187 7.37 -9.75 6.50
CA SER A 187 6.38 -10.60 7.15
C SER A 187 5.81 -9.89 8.36
N ASP A 188 4.53 -10.10 8.62
CA ASP A 188 3.87 -9.69 9.85
C ASP A 188 4.11 -10.65 11.02
N ASP A 189 4.75 -11.80 10.76
CA ASP A 189 5.20 -12.77 11.74
C ASP A 189 6.73 -12.77 11.82
N PRO A 190 7.32 -12.43 12.98
CA PRO A 190 8.77 -12.31 13.13
C PRO A 190 9.51 -13.65 13.06
N LEU A 191 8.82 -14.78 13.28
CA LEU A 191 9.44 -16.11 13.26
C LEU A 191 9.71 -16.63 11.84
N VAL A 192 9.04 -16.05 10.85
CA VAL A 192 9.12 -16.49 9.44
C VAL A 192 10.56 -16.52 8.92
N ILE A 193 11.37 -15.51 9.27
CA ILE A 193 12.74 -15.47 8.75
C ILE A 193 13.63 -16.55 9.39
N GLU A 194 13.39 -16.91 10.64
CA GLU A 194 14.12 -17.97 11.34
C GLU A 194 13.73 -19.34 10.78
N GLU A 195 12.43 -19.56 10.57
CA GLU A 195 11.93 -20.78 9.90
C GLU A 195 12.51 -20.93 8.49
N LEU A 196 12.54 -19.85 7.69
CA LEU A 196 13.13 -19.88 6.35
C LEU A 196 14.62 -20.23 6.37
N ARG A 197 15.39 -19.67 7.33
CA ARG A 197 16.81 -20.00 7.51
C ARG A 197 17.01 -21.45 7.91
N HIS A 198 16.14 -22.01 8.76
CA HIS A 198 16.18 -23.43 9.09
C HIS A 198 15.88 -24.33 7.88
N LEU A 199 14.86 -23.98 7.09
CA LEU A 199 14.47 -24.74 5.90
C LEU A 199 15.49 -24.64 4.75
N LYS A 200 16.19 -23.50 4.62
CA LYS A 200 17.18 -23.23 3.56
C LYS A 200 18.41 -22.50 4.13
N PRO A 201 19.30 -23.21 4.86
CA PRO A 201 20.44 -22.59 5.55
C PRO A 201 21.49 -22.00 4.59
N MET A 202 21.53 -22.46 3.34
CA MET A 202 22.45 -21.97 2.32
C MET A 202 21.96 -20.71 1.58
N TRP A 203 20.74 -20.22 1.87
CA TRP A 203 20.17 -19.04 1.22
C TRP A 203 20.38 -17.79 2.07
N ASN A 204 20.57 -16.65 1.39
CA ASN A 204 20.89 -15.39 2.05
C ASN A 204 19.62 -14.56 2.34
N PHE A 205 18.93 -14.88 3.44
CA PHE A 205 17.72 -14.16 3.86
C PHE A 205 18.02 -12.89 4.67
N VAL A 206 17.41 -11.78 4.25
CA VAL A 206 17.53 -10.45 4.88
C VAL A 206 16.16 -9.82 5.16
N SER A 207 16.05 -8.98 6.19
CA SER A 207 14.81 -8.27 6.58
C SER A 207 15.14 -6.98 7.31
N ILE A 208 14.31 -5.94 7.19
CA ILE A 208 14.52 -4.65 7.87
C ILE A 208 14.39 -4.78 9.40
N TYR A 209 13.45 -5.61 9.88
CA TYR A 209 13.19 -5.81 11.31
C TYR A 209 14.44 -6.07 12.16
N LYS A 210 15.38 -6.89 11.66
CA LYS A 210 16.61 -7.24 12.38
C LYS A 210 17.59 -6.07 12.50
N ILE A 211 17.51 -5.09 11.60
CA ILE A 211 18.39 -3.91 11.57
C ILE A 211 17.79 -2.79 12.44
N SER A 212 16.47 -2.60 12.38
CA SER A 212 15.79 -1.49 13.07
C SER A 212 15.64 -1.71 14.59
N TYR A 213 15.46 -2.96 15.04
CA TYR A 213 15.37 -3.29 16.46
C TYR A 213 16.61 -4.07 16.90
N ASN A 214 17.64 -3.35 17.37
CA ASN A 214 18.88 -3.98 17.85
C ASN A 214 18.71 -4.76 19.18
N THR A 215 17.49 -4.93 19.71
CA THR A 215 17.18 -5.70 20.93
C THR A 215 15.70 -6.16 20.98
N THR A 216 15.48 -7.41 21.39
CA THR A 216 14.32 -8.06 22.09
C THR A 216 12.85 -7.76 21.74
N ARG A 217 12.50 -6.82 20.85
CA ARG A 217 11.09 -6.59 20.45
C ARG A 217 10.67 -7.55 19.33
N GLN A 218 10.33 -8.78 19.69
CA GLN A 218 9.65 -9.75 18.82
C GLN A 218 8.16 -9.39 18.65
N ARG A 219 7.85 -8.25 18.02
CA ARG A 219 6.44 -7.90 17.74
C ARG A 219 6.17 -8.01 16.25
N GLY A 220 5.32 -8.97 15.89
CA GLY A 220 4.70 -9.03 14.58
C GLY A 220 3.74 -7.87 14.33
N HIS A 221 3.42 -7.57 13.07
CA HIS A 221 2.45 -6.56 12.69
C HIS A 221 1.01 -7.06 12.89
N PHE A 222 0.54 -7.06 14.13
CA PHE A 222 -0.87 -7.28 14.46
C PHE A 222 -1.66 -5.97 14.43
N GLN A 223 -2.69 -5.88 13.59
CA GLN A 223 -3.49 -4.66 13.40
C GLN A 223 -4.07 -4.14 14.73
N SER A 224 -4.57 -5.06 15.57
CA SER A 224 -5.14 -4.73 16.88
C SER A 224 -4.11 -4.14 17.84
N GLN A 225 -2.85 -4.58 17.77
CA GLN A 225 -1.75 -4.04 18.58
C GLN A 225 -1.30 -2.68 18.03
N PHE A 226 -1.15 -2.57 16.71
CA PHE A 226 -0.81 -1.32 16.03
C PHE A 226 -1.79 -0.19 16.37
N ASN A 227 -3.09 -0.49 16.39
CA ASN A 227 -4.12 0.50 16.70
C ASN A 227 -3.99 1.10 18.12
N ARG A 228 -3.33 0.40 19.07
CA ARG A 228 -3.10 0.84 20.45
C ARG A 228 -1.83 1.67 20.66
N LEU A 229 -0.97 1.78 19.64
CA LEU A 229 0.26 2.55 19.71
C LEU A 229 -0.03 4.06 19.79
N SER A 230 0.91 4.80 20.38
CA SER A 230 0.90 6.28 20.34
C SER A 230 1.05 6.79 18.91
N SER A 231 0.67 8.05 18.64
CA SER A 231 0.80 8.63 17.29
C SER A 231 2.24 8.61 16.76
N ARG A 232 3.22 8.84 17.63
CA ARG A 232 4.66 8.78 17.28
C ARG A 232 5.08 7.35 16.90
N GLU A 233 4.66 6.36 17.69
CA GLU A 233 4.97 4.95 17.40
C GLU A 233 4.27 4.47 16.13
N LYS A 234 2.99 4.84 15.91
CA LYS A 234 2.28 4.56 14.66
C LYS A 234 3.04 5.15 13.47
N SER A 235 3.54 6.38 13.60
CA SER A 235 4.28 7.01 12.52
C SER A 235 5.61 6.32 12.21
N PHE A 236 6.35 5.95 13.24
CA PHE A 236 7.56 5.14 13.09
C PHE A 236 7.28 3.80 12.39
N GLU A 237 6.32 3.02 12.90
CA GLU A 237 5.95 1.71 12.36
C GLU A 237 5.39 1.81 10.92
N THR A 238 4.67 2.89 10.61
CA THR A 238 4.17 3.16 9.24
C THR A 238 5.33 3.43 8.29
N ARG A 239 6.31 4.24 8.68
CA ARG A 239 7.50 4.48 7.85
C ARG A 239 8.36 3.22 7.71
N LEU A 240 8.44 2.40 8.75
CA LEU A 240 9.11 1.10 8.67
C LEU A 240 8.43 0.19 7.64
N LEU A 241 7.09 0.09 7.67
CA LEU A 241 6.32 -0.62 6.65
C LEU A 241 6.56 -0.04 5.26
N MET A 242 6.60 1.28 5.10
CA MET A 242 6.92 1.93 3.83
C MET A 242 8.34 1.58 3.34
N SER A 243 9.32 1.46 4.23
CA SER A 243 10.67 0.98 3.89
C SER A 243 10.66 -0.47 3.39
N GLU A 244 9.89 -1.35 4.02
CA GLU A 244 9.74 -2.73 3.55
C GLU A 244 9.06 -2.80 2.18
N LEU A 245 8.01 -1.99 1.98
CA LEU A 245 7.36 -1.85 0.68
C LEU A 245 8.35 -1.36 -0.37
N GLN A 246 9.21 -0.39 -0.05
CA GLN A 246 10.23 0.13 -0.97
C GLN A 246 11.22 -0.97 -1.38
N MET A 247 11.66 -1.82 -0.45
CA MET A 247 12.50 -2.99 -0.76
C MET A 247 11.77 -3.97 -1.70
N LEU A 248 10.49 -4.27 -1.42
CA LEU A 248 9.70 -5.16 -2.29
C LEU A 248 9.49 -4.53 -3.68
N ILE A 249 9.23 -3.23 -3.77
CA ILE A 249 9.05 -2.49 -5.03
C ILE A 249 10.32 -2.54 -5.88
N ASN A 250 11.51 -2.47 -5.27
CA ASN A 250 12.78 -2.40 -6.00
C ASN A 250 13.37 -3.77 -6.38
N SER A 251 12.95 -4.84 -5.70
CA SER A 251 13.40 -6.21 -5.98
C SER A 251 13.22 -6.65 -7.45
N GLN A 252 14.01 -7.61 -7.92
CA GLN A 252 13.92 -8.12 -9.29
C GLN A 252 12.61 -8.88 -9.53
N TYR A 253 12.26 -9.76 -8.60
CA TYR A 253 11.02 -10.51 -8.55
C TYR A 253 10.40 -10.39 -7.17
N VAL A 254 9.07 -10.40 -7.08
CA VAL A 254 8.34 -10.45 -5.82
C VAL A 254 7.51 -11.71 -5.75
N LEU A 255 7.67 -12.52 -4.70
CA LEU A 255 6.76 -13.60 -4.37
C LEU A 255 5.81 -13.14 -3.28
N CYS A 256 4.50 -13.21 -3.53
CA CYS A 256 3.48 -12.83 -2.56
C CYS A 256 2.13 -13.49 -2.85
N SER A 257 1.10 -13.18 -2.05
CA SER A 257 -0.27 -13.62 -2.30
C SER A 257 -1.12 -12.45 -2.79
N MET A 258 -1.81 -12.59 -3.92
CA MET A 258 -2.65 -11.52 -4.47
C MET A 258 -3.94 -11.29 -3.65
N SER A 259 -4.27 -12.22 -2.74
CA SER A 259 -5.22 -11.93 -1.65
C SER A 259 -4.76 -10.79 -0.72
N SER A 260 -3.45 -10.54 -0.61
CA SER A 260 -2.91 -9.44 0.20
C SER A 260 -3.00 -8.10 -0.54
N ASN A 261 -3.65 -7.12 0.09
CA ASN A 261 -3.63 -5.73 -0.38
C ASN A 261 -2.21 -5.15 -0.51
N VAL A 262 -1.26 -5.62 0.31
CA VAL A 262 0.15 -5.23 0.19
C VAL A 262 0.73 -5.72 -1.14
N CYS A 263 0.52 -6.99 -1.49
CA CYS A 263 0.97 -7.56 -2.77
C CYS A 263 0.35 -6.81 -3.96
N ARG A 264 -0.95 -6.48 -3.88
CA ARG A 264 -1.65 -5.69 -4.91
C ARG A 264 -1.10 -4.26 -5.04
N LEU A 265 -0.76 -3.63 -3.92
CA LEU A 265 -0.14 -2.29 -3.93
C LEU A 265 1.26 -2.34 -4.56
N ILE A 266 2.07 -3.34 -4.20
CA ILE A 266 3.41 -3.56 -4.79
C ILE A 266 3.31 -3.76 -6.30
N GLN A 267 2.36 -4.59 -6.77
CA GLN A 267 2.12 -4.81 -8.20
C GLN A 267 1.92 -3.50 -8.97
N ILE A 268 1.21 -2.54 -8.36
CA ILE A 268 0.90 -1.23 -8.96
C ILE A 268 2.13 -0.31 -8.91
N LEU A 269 2.85 -0.27 -7.78
CA LEU A 269 3.97 0.64 -7.57
C LEU A 269 5.27 0.23 -8.31
N ARG A 270 5.44 -1.04 -8.68
CA ARG A 270 6.65 -1.50 -9.35
C ARG A 270 6.82 -0.92 -10.75
N HIS A 271 7.94 -0.26 -11.05
CA HIS A 271 8.36 0.10 -12.40
C HIS A 271 8.97 -1.09 -13.17
N ARG A 272 8.33 -2.25 -13.12
CA ARG A 272 8.75 -3.49 -13.78
C ARG A 272 7.56 -4.17 -14.44
N HIS A 273 7.83 -5.09 -15.37
CA HIS A 273 6.79 -5.85 -16.04
C HIS A 273 5.92 -6.63 -15.01
N PRO A 274 4.59 -6.70 -15.18
CA PRO A 274 3.70 -7.36 -14.23
C PRO A 274 4.05 -8.81 -13.89
N SER A 275 4.62 -9.55 -14.84
CA SER A 275 5.07 -10.94 -14.63
C SER A 275 6.22 -11.09 -13.62
N THR A 276 6.86 -9.98 -13.21
CA THR A 276 7.89 -10.01 -12.16
C THR A 276 7.29 -10.18 -10.75
N VAL A 277 5.97 -10.06 -10.59
CA VAL A 277 5.28 -10.46 -9.38
C VAL A 277 4.68 -11.84 -9.58
N ILE A 278 5.02 -12.74 -8.67
CA ILE A 278 4.67 -14.15 -8.73
C ILE A 278 3.73 -14.43 -7.57
N SER A 279 2.45 -14.62 -7.89
CA SER A 279 1.44 -14.91 -6.88
C SER A 279 1.37 -16.40 -6.55
N LEU A 280 1.15 -16.70 -5.27
CA LEU A 280 1.00 -18.08 -4.77
C LEU A 280 -0.46 -18.55 -4.66
N ASP A 281 -1.45 -17.68 -4.86
CA ASP A 281 -2.86 -18.01 -4.63
C ASP A 281 -3.79 -17.59 -5.78
N LYS A 282 -3.72 -16.35 -6.25
CA LYS A 282 -4.61 -15.81 -7.30
C LYS A 282 -3.79 -15.14 -8.38
N SER A 283 -4.20 -15.28 -9.64
CA SER A 283 -3.66 -14.44 -10.70
C SER A 283 -4.03 -12.96 -10.47
N TRP A 284 -3.19 -12.07 -10.98
CA TRP A 284 -3.51 -10.65 -11.01
C TRP A 284 -4.66 -10.40 -11.99
N TYR A 285 -5.85 -10.17 -11.46
CA TYR A 285 -6.91 -9.48 -12.19
C TYR A 285 -6.87 -8.04 -11.71
N GLY A 286 -6.62 -7.08 -12.60
CA GLY A 286 -6.60 -5.66 -12.27
C GLY A 286 -7.95 -5.24 -11.68
N SER A 287 -8.08 -5.33 -10.35
CA SER A 287 -9.31 -5.04 -9.61
C SER A 287 -9.55 -3.55 -9.51
#